data_AF-A0A1F2Y9C7-F1
#
_entry.id   AF-A0A1F2Y9C7-F1
#
_cell.length_a   1.000
_cell.length_b   1.000
_cell.length_c   1.000
_cell.angle_alpha   90.00
_cell.angle_beta   90.00
_cell.angle_gamma   90.00
#
_symmetry.space_group_name_H-M   'P 1'
#
loop_
_entity.id
_entity.type
_entity.pdbx_description
1 polymer ?
#
loop_
_entity_poly.entity_id
_entity_poly.type
_entity_poly.pdbx_seq_one_letter_code
_entity_poly.pdbx_strand_id
1 'polypeptide(L)'
;MTTTRREFLIGGAVMGAGVLLPLPSALGRPRMRPLHSTLPGGDIPMYQTPLLIPPAMPLTERIRLANGRQIDRYDIAVRQMRQQVLPAPLPRTTVWGYGSSTYPETFSSPSLTIEARWRQGVRVRWINELVDRKTGHFRPHLLPVDPTVHWANPPGGREGRDGHSHVEETPGPYLGPVPTVVHVHGAETQQESDGYAEAWYLPDASDIPEGYARNGTFYRPFRKSSSLGDSWSRGSAVFEYPNRQRATTLWYHDHTLGMTRLNVYAGLAGFFLLRGGPDDEVDGVLPGPAPQRGEATGTEHFEIPIVIQDRAFDDDGSLWYPESREYFDGFAGPYIPHSDISPIWNPEFFGDVMMVNGRTWPYLETQQRRYRLRLLNGCNSRFLMLKFDNDLPLWILGTEGGFLPQPLQQTRLLLGPAERADVIVDFTNVPVGTELILQNLAPDEPFGGGEPGVDFEPADPETTGQVMQFRIVSSSTVDPSSHPGDLVLPAIGAIPEPDNVRDVALAEEMSKVLPDVGPAEAVLGTLDENGQPVRQDWDHPITEFPTVGSTERWEIHNFTVDAHPIHLHATQFRVVERQPFEGTARQPEAWEAGFKDTVVAYPGEITRISARFKIAGRFVW
;
A
#
# COMPACT_ATOMS: atom_id res chain seq x y z
N MET A 1 -22.86 11.95 42.08
CA MET A 1 -22.16 10.65 42.00
C MET A 1 -22.49 10.09 40.63
N THR A 2 -21.50 10.17 39.74
CA THR A 2 -21.56 9.82 38.32
C THR A 2 -21.18 8.36 38.16
N THR A 3 -22.12 7.54 37.69
CA THR A 3 -21.90 6.14 37.33
C THR A 3 -21.45 6.06 35.86
N THR A 4 -20.33 5.41 35.61
CA THR A 4 -19.69 5.27 34.30
C THR A 4 -20.33 4.15 33.46
N ARG A 5 -20.27 4.27 32.12
CA ARG A 5 -20.82 3.42 31.04
C ARG A 5 -20.56 1.90 31.11
N ARG A 6 -19.85 1.38 32.12
CA ARG A 6 -19.39 -0.02 32.17
C ARG A 6 -20.42 -1.03 32.72
N GLU A 7 -21.56 -0.59 33.24
CA GLU A 7 -22.53 -1.47 33.93
C GLU A 7 -23.84 -1.72 33.16
N PHE A 8 -24.01 -1.22 31.93
CA PHE A 8 -25.27 -1.36 31.19
C PHE A 8 -25.37 -2.59 30.26
N LEU A 9 -24.33 -3.43 30.17
CA LEU A 9 -24.32 -4.57 29.23
C LEU A 9 -24.62 -5.94 29.84
N ILE A 10 -25.10 -6.01 31.09
CA ILE A 10 -25.48 -7.31 31.69
C ILE A 10 -26.89 -7.23 32.29
N GLY A 11 -27.88 -7.67 31.53
CA GLY A 11 -29.17 -8.10 32.08
C GLY A 11 -30.39 -7.78 31.21
N GLY A 12 -30.88 -8.78 30.48
CA GLY A 12 -32.20 -8.69 29.86
C GLY A 12 -32.52 -9.83 28.90
N ALA A 13 -32.78 -11.03 29.41
CA ALA A 13 -33.48 -12.07 28.66
C ALA A 13 -34.98 -11.98 28.94
N VAL A 14 -35.83 -12.00 27.89
CA VAL A 14 -36.92 -12.98 27.65
C VAL A 14 -38.06 -12.42 26.75
N MET A 15 -38.31 -13.19 25.67
CA MET A 15 -39.52 -13.37 24.82
C MET A 15 -39.84 -12.41 23.66
N GLY A 16 -39.54 -12.89 22.44
CA GLY A 16 -40.20 -12.54 21.17
C GLY A 16 -39.58 -13.34 20.02
N ALA A 17 -40.26 -14.37 19.51
CA ALA A 17 -39.72 -15.33 18.57
C ALA A 17 -39.52 -14.75 17.15
N GLY A 18 -38.26 -14.70 16.72
CA GLY A 18 -37.79 -14.56 15.35
C GLY A 18 -36.30 -14.88 15.38
N VAL A 19 -35.87 -15.94 14.70
CA VAL A 19 -34.47 -16.40 14.72
C VAL A 19 -33.62 -15.38 13.96
N LEU A 20 -33.12 -14.39 14.67
CA LEU A 20 -31.92 -13.64 14.32
C LEU A 20 -30.75 -14.38 14.98
N LEU A 21 -29.88 -14.97 14.16
CA LEU A 21 -28.58 -15.39 14.64
C LEU A 21 -27.84 -14.12 15.11
N PRO A 22 -27.35 -14.07 16.36
CA PRO A 22 -26.54 -12.94 16.79
C PRO A 22 -25.27 -12.93 15.94
N LEU A 23 -24.89 -11.75 15.43
CA LEU A 23 -23.52 -11.47 15.02
C LEU A 23 -22.58 -12.01 16.12
N PRO A 24 -21.52 -12.78 15.79
CA PRO A 24 -20.59 -13.29 16.77
C PRO A 24 -19.78 -12.13 17.36
N SER A 25 -20.39 -11.41 18.29
CA SER A 25 -19.80 -10.36 19.13
C SER A 25 -18.92 -10.95 20.24
N ALA A 26 -18.55 -12.24 20.12
CA ALA A 26 -17.84 -13.01 21.13
C ALA A 26 -16.67 -13.85 20.58
N LEU A 27 -16.26 -13.65 19.33
CA LEU A 27 -14.89 -14.00 18.92
C LEU A 27 -14.04 -12.78 19.24
N GLY A 28 -13.32 -12.82 20.36
CA GLY A 28 -12.27 -11.83 20.61
C GLY A 28 -11.31 -11.82 19.43
N ARG A 29 -10.79 -10.66 19.05
CA ARG A 29 -9.74 -10.56 18.02
C ARG A 29 -8.64 -11.57 18.35
N PRO A 30 -8.17 -12.36 17.36
CA PRO A 30 -7.08 -13.28 17.60
C PRO A 30 -5.90 -12.48 18.16
N ARG A 31 -5.47 -12.82 19.37
CA ARG A 31 -4.23 -12.25 19.93
C ARG A 31 -3.08 -12.89 19.18
N MET A 32 -2.43 -12.11 18.33
CA MET A 32 -1.21 -12.51 17.66
C MET A 32 -0.16 -12.96 18.67
N ARG A 33 0.61 -13.98 18.30
CA ARG A 33 1.73 -14.41 19.13
C ARG A 33 2.89 -13.42 19.01
N PRO A 34 3.79 -13.38 20.01
CA PRO A 34 5.02 -12.60 19.90
C PRO A 34 5.79 -12.99 18.64
N LEU A 35 6.41 -12.01 17.99
CA LEU A 35 7.34 -12.23 16.89
C LEU A 35 8.45 -13.19 17.34
N HIS A 36 8.74 -14.18 16.48
CA HIS A 36 9.80 -15.16 16.69
C HIS A 36 11.04 -14.86 15.85
N SER A 37 11.15 -13.65 15.30
CA SER A 37 12.36 -13.20 14.62
C SER A 37 13.54 -13.22 15.58
N THR A 38 14.73 -13.56 15.08
CA THR A 38 15.91 -13.74 15.96
C THR A 38 16.56 -12.43 16.38
N LEU A 39 16.21 -11.30 15.76
CA LEU A 39 16.62 -9.96 16.17
C LEU A 39 15.38 -9.16 16.63
N PRO A 40 15.16 -9.02 17.96
CA PRO A 40 14.10 -8.18 18.50
C PRO A 40 14.28 -6.70 18.13
N GLY A 41 13.19 -6.02 17.79
CA GLY A 41 13.21 -4.60 17.42
C GLY A 41 13.86 -3.70 18.49
N GLY A 42 13.61 -3.98 19.77
CA GLY A 42 14.19 -3.22 20.90
C GLY A 42 15.72 -3.33 21.03
N ASP A 43 16.36 -4.31 20.37
CA ASP A 43 17.81 -4.47 20.35
C ASP A 43 18.49 -3.66 19.23
N ILE A 44 17.71 -3.07 18.31
CA ILE A 44 18.22 -2.28 17.19
C ILE A 44 18.33 -0.81 17.59
N PRO A 45 19.53 -0.19 17.51
CA PRO A 45 19.69 1.21 17.87
C PRO A 45 18.90 2.16 16.96
N MET A 46 18.02 2.97 17.55
CA MET A 46 17.28 3.99 16.82
C MET A 46 18.13 5.23 16.49
N TYR A 47 17.73 5.94 15.43
CA TYR A 47 18.24 7.27 15.06
C TYR A 47 19.75 7.34 14.79
N GLN A 48 20.36 6.23 14.39
CA GLN A 48 21.79 6.17 14.05
C GLN A 48 22.09 6.53 12.59
N THR A 49 21.10 6.38 11.71
CA THR A 49 21.30 6.52 10.26
C THR A 49 20.51 7.71 9.72
N PRO A 50 21.12 8.56 8.86
CA PRO A 50 20.36 9.63 8.22
C PRO A 50 19.30 9.06 7.28
N LEU A 51 18.18 9.77 7.16
CA LEU A 51 17.12 9.46 6.22
C LEU A 51 17.68 9.42 4.80
N LEU A 52 17.36 8.36 4.06
CA LEU A 52 17.53 8.36 2.61
C LEU A 52 16.41 9.19 1.99
N ILE A 53 16.77 10.21 1.22
CA ILE A 53 15.82 10.95 0.37
C ILE A 53 15.86 10.30 -1.02
N PRO A 54 14.80 9.59 -1.47
CA PRO A 54 14.81 8.88 -2.74
C PRO A 54 15.07 9.83 -3.91
N PRO A 55 16.17 9.65 -4.67
CA PRO A 55 16.44 10.45 -5.85
C PRO A 55 15.39 10.24 -6.94
N ALA A 56 15.34 11.14 -7.91
CA ALA A 56 14.56 10.92 -9.12
C ALA A 56 15.20 9.83 -10.01
N MET A 57 14.40 8.89 -10.49
CA MET A 57 14.78 7.83 -11.41
C MET A 57 15.33 8.44 -12.71
N PRO A 58 16.55 8.08 -13.13
CA PRO A 58 17.10 8.59 -14.38
C PRO A 58 16.32 8.07 -15.58
N LEU A 59 16.17 8.93 -16.56
CA LEU A 59 15.48 8.60 -17.81
C LEU A 59 16.35 7.68 -18.66
N THR A 60 15.77 6.66 -19.29
CA THR A 60 16.46 5.89 -20.32
C THR A 60 16.65 6.76 -21.57
N GLU A 61 15.55 7.34 -22.08
CA GLU A 61 15.58 8.30 -23.17
C GLU A 61 14.27 9.11 -23.24
N ARG A 62 14.31 10.25 -23.94
CA ARG A 62 13.10 10.98 -24.34
C ARG A 62 12.81 10.69 -25.80
N ILE A 63 11.63 10.15 -26.09
CA ILE A 63 11.24 9.77 -27.45
C ILE A 63 10.18 10.71 -28.01
N ARG A 64 10.24 10.95 -29.31
CA ARG A 64 9.23 11.69 -30.06
C ARG A 64 8.35 10.72 -30.81
N LEU A 65 7.06 10.69 -30.47
CA LEU A 65 6.07 9.86 -31.13
C LEU A 65 5.77 10.39 -32.55
N ALA A 66 5.18 9.54 -33.40
CA ALA A 66 4.83 9.88 -34.78
C ALA A 66 3.88 11.10 -34.88
N ASN A 67 3.03 11.32 -33.88
CA ASN A 67 2.16 12.49 -33.77
C ASN A 67 2.87 13.76 -33.26
N GLY A 68 4.20 13.72 -33.12
CA GLY A 68 5.03 14.84 -32.68
C GLY A 68 5.13 15.03 -31.16
N ARG A 69 4.31 14.34 -30.35
CA ARG A 69 4.36 14.42 -28.87
C ARG A 69 5.67 13.83 -28.35
N GLN A 70 6.24 14.45 -27.31
CA GLN A 70 7.36 13.88 -26.58
C GLN A 70 6.85 13.10 -25.37
N ILE A 71 7.43 11.93 -25.13
CA ILE A 71 7.19 11.12 -23.94
C ILE A 71 8.52 10.71 -23.30
N ASP A 72 8.48 10.50 -21.99
CA ASP A 72 9.63 10.02 -21.21
C ASP A 72 9.59 8.48 -21.19
N ARG A 73 10.70 7.83 -21.56
CA ARG A 73 10.84 6.37 -21.53
C ARG A 73 11.80 5.92 -20.43
N TYR A 74 11.41 4.87 -19.71
CA TYR A 74 12.24 4.17 -18.74
C TYR A 74 12.28 2.67 -19.05
N ASP A 75 13.44 2.07 -18.76
CA ASP A 75 13.61 0.62 -18.65
C ASP A 75 13.95 0.32 -17.18
N ILE A 76 12.97 -0.15 -16.41
CA ILE A 76 13.08 -0.39 -14.97
C ILE A 76 12.99 -1.89 -14.71
N ALA A 77 14.01 -2.44 -14.07
CA ALA A 77 14.05 -3.84 -13.68
C ALA A 77 13.89 -3.99 -12.17
N VAL A 78 13.41 -5.15 -11.74
CA VAL A 78 13.58 -5.64 -10.37
C VAL A 78 14.86 -6.47 -10.26
N ARG A 79 15.67 -6.26 -9.21
CA ARG A 79 16.81 -7.12 -8.86
C ARG A 79 16.86 -7.38 -7.36
N GLN A 80 17.45 -8.52 -7.01
CA GLN A 80 17.93 -8.80 -5.65
C GLN A 80 19.28 -8.12 -5.41
N MET A 81 19.42 -7.50 -4.23
CA MET A 81 20.63 -6.79 -3.80
C MET A 81 20.79 -6.84 -2.28
N ARG A 82 21.95 -6.39 -1.78
CA ARG A 82 22.17 -6.16 -0.34
C ARG A 82 22.17 -4.66 -0.05
N GLN A 83 21.36 -4.21 0.90
CA GLN A 83 21.26 -2.82 1.34
C GLN A 83 21.48 -2.72 2.85
N GLN A 84 22.08 -1.62 3.30
CA GLN A 84 22.24 -1.36 4.74
C GLN A 84 20.90 -0.82 5.29
N VAL A 85 19.93 -1.68 5.55
CA VAL A 85 18.61 -1.27 6.10
C VAL A 85 18.73 -0.99 7.60
N LEU A 86 19.30 -1.94 8.34
CA LEU A 86 19.66 -1.83 9.75
C LEU A 86 20.86 -0.86 9.94
N PRO A 87 21.01 -0.19 11.09
CA PRO A 87 22.15 0.67 11.37
C PRO A 87 23.44 -0.15 11.48
N ALA A 88 24.56 0.42 11.02
CA ALA A 88 25.87 -0.21 11.28
C ALA A 88 26.16 -0.26 12.79
N PRO A 89 26.81 -1.32 13.31
CA PRO A 89 27.51 -2.38 12.58
C PRO A 89 26.65 -3.61 12.21
N LEU A 90 25.31 -3.56 12.36
CA LEU A 90 24.46 -4.70 12.02
C LEU A 90 24.60 -5.07 10.52
N PRO A 91 24.37 -6.35 10.16
CA PRO A 91 24.56 -6.81 8.79
C PRO A 91 23.67 -6.10 7.76
N ARG A 92 24.12 -6.12 6.49
CA ARG A 92 23.30 -5.66 5.37
C ARG A 92 22.20 -6.66 5.05
N THR A 93 20.98 -6.17 4.90
CA THR A 93 19.80 -6.96 4.53
C THR A 93 19.78 -7.28 3.04
N THR A 94 19.40 -8.51 2.70
CA THR A 94 19.05 -8.86 1.31
C THR A 94 17.63 -8.39 1.02
N VAL A 95 17.48 -7.53 0.01
CA VAL A 95 16.19 -6.95 -0.40
C VAL A 95 16.07 -7.00 -1.92
N TRP A 96 14.86 -6.77 -2.41
CA TRP A 96 14.60 -6.45 -3.81
C TRP A 96 14.40 -4.95 -3.98
N GLY A 97 14.74 -4.45 -5.16
CA GLY A 97 14.52 -3.05 -5.50
C GLY A 97 14.29 -2.88 -6.99
N TYR A 98 13.47 -1.89 -7.35
CA TYR A 98 13.41 -1.42 -8.73
C TYR A 98 14.56 -0.45 -9.01
N GLY A 99 15.12 -0.54 -10.21
CA GLY A 99 16.19 0.34 -10.68
C GLY A 99 16.26 0.39 -12.19
N SER A 100 16.91 1.42 -12.71
CA SER A 100 17.15 1.56 -14.14
C SER A 100 18.07 0.45 -14.63
N SER A 101 17.65 -0.24 -15.69
CA SER A 101 18.49 -1.23 -16.36
C SER A 101 19.73 -0.60 -17.00
N THR A 102 19.64 0.68 -17.38
CA THR A 102 20.73 1.47 -17.97
C THR A 102 21.72 1.98 -16.91
N TYR A 103 21.24 2.23 -15.69
CA TYR A 103 22.02 2.81 -14.59
C TYR A 103 21.98 1.90 -13.35
N PRO A 104 22.77 0.81 -13.30
CA PRO A 104 22.69 -0.22 -12.25
C PRO A 104 22.93 0.25 -10.81
N GLU A 105 23.48 1.43 -10.59
CA GLU A 105 23.66 2.06 -9.28
C GLU A 105 22.34 2.55 -8.67
N THR A 106 21.27 2.60 -9.48
CA THR A 106 19.94 3.11 -9.08
C THR A 106 19.06 2.07 -8.39
N PHE A 107 19.50 0.82 -8.25
CA PHE A 107 18.70 -0.18 -7.54
C PHE A 107 18.68 0.14 -6.05
N SER A 108 17.48 0.33 -5.50
CA SER A 108 17.25 0.76 -4.13
C SER A 108 15.93 0.19 -3.60
N SER A 109 15.82 0.01 -2.28
CA SER A 109 14.54 -0.25 -1.59
C SER A 109 14.34 0.81 -0.49
N PRO A 110 13.32 1.69 -0.56
CA PRO A 110 12.42 1.85 -1.69
C PRO A 110 13.19 2.30 -2.93
N SER A 111 12.52 2.14 -4.05
CA SER A 111 13.03 2.46 -5.37
C SER A 111 13.04 3.98 -5.58
N LEU A 112 13.83 4.44 -6.56
CA LEU A 112 13.89 5.85 -6.92
C LEU A 112 12.53 6.36 -7.45
N THR A 113 12.32 7.66 -7.35
CA THR A 113 11.06 8.33 -7.69
C THR A 113 10.93 8.56 -9.19
N ILE A 114 9.86 8.09 -9.83
CA ILE A 114 9.50 8.51 -11.18
C ILE A 114 8.88 9.90 -11.11
N GLU A 115 9.58 10.90 -11.63
CA GLU A 115 9.08 12.27 -11.74
C GLU A 115 8.33 12.45 -13.07
N ALA A 116 7.04 12.74 -13.02
CA ALA A 116 6.14 12.85 -14.18
C ALA A 116 5.47 14.22 -14.28
N ARG A 117 5.04 14.58 -15.49
CA ARG A 117 4.37 15.86 -15.77
C ARG A 117 3.01 15.64 -16.42
N TRP A 118 2.07 16.49 -16.06
CA TRP A 118 0.72 16.48 -16.61
C TRP A 118 0.73 16.53 -18.15
N ARG A 119 -0.01 15.61 -18.77
CA ARG A 119 -0.12 15.35 -20.22
C ARG A 119 1.17 14.96 -20.95
N GLN A 120 2.30 14.89 -20.26
CA GLN A 120 3.52 14.28 -20.77
C GLN A 120 3.46 12.78 -20.47
N GLY A 121 3.28 11.97 -21.51
CA GLY A 121 3.21 10.51 -21.35
C GLY A 121 4.50 9.95 -20.78
N VAL A 122 4.38 8.90 -19.98
CA VAL A 122 5.50 8.10 -19.48
C VAL A 122 5.33 6.68 -19.98
N ARG A 123 6.38 6.10 -20.56
CA ARG A 123 6.41 4.70 -20.97
C ARG A 123 7.47 3.96 -20.16
N VAL A 124 7.09 2.86 -19.53
CA VAL A 124 8.00 2.05 -18.73
C VAL A 124 8.03 0.63 -19.28
N ARG A 125 9.22 0.14 -19.62
CA ARG A 125 9.47 -1.29 -19.75
C ARG A 125 9.81 -1.83 -18.36
N TRP A 126 8.86 -2.54 -17.76
CA TRP A 126 9.05 -3.26 -16.51
C TRP A 126 9.70 -4.61 -16.80
N ILE A 127 10.79 -4.94 -16.11
CA ILE A 127 11.62 -6.11 -16.40
C ILE A 127 11.83 -6.94 -15.13
N ASN A 128 11.55 -8.24 -15.21
CA ASN A 128 11.83 -9.19 -14.17
C ASN A 128 13.25 -9.74 -14.33
N GLU A 129 14.20 -9.13 -13.61
CA GLU A 129 15.60 -9.61 -13.51
C GLU A 129 15.87 -10.27 -12.15
N LEU A 130 14.89 -10.99 -11.59
CA LEU A 130 15.08 -11.92 -10.48
C LEU A 130 15.79 -13.20 -10.97
N VAL A 131 16.99 -13.00 -11.49
CA VAL A 131 17.90 -14.01 -12.01
C VAL A 131 19.28 -13.85 -11.41
N ASP A 132 20.00 -14.95 -11.30
CA ASP A 132 21.44 -14.90 -11.14
C ASP A 132 22.09 -14.49 -12.46
N ARG A 133 22.56 -13.25 -12.53
CA ARG A 133 23.13 -12.68 -13.76
C ARG A 133 24.41 -13.38 -14.27
N LYS A 134 25.06 -14.22 -13.46
CA LYS A 134 26.24 -14.98 -13.90
C LYS A 134 25.85 -16.27 -14.59
N THR A 135 24.82 -16.95 -14.10
CA THR A 135 24.38 -18.26 -14.59
C THR A 135 23.19 -18.16 -15.56
N GLY A 136 22.41 -17.08 -15.48
CA GLY A 136 21.11 -16.94 -16.16
C GLY A 136 19.97 -17.68 -15.46
N HIS A 137 20.22 -18.26 -14.28
CA HIS A 137 19.24 -19.05 -13.55
C HIS A 137 18.26 -18.17 -12.79
N PHE A 138 17.03 -18.62 -12.54
CA PHE A 138 16.08 -17.85 -11.73
C PHE A 138 16.53 -17.78 -10.27
N ARG A 139 16.09 -16.75 -9.56
CA ARG A 139 16.18 -16.70 -8.10
C ARG A 139 14.83 -17.09 -7.49
N PRO A 140 14.81 -17.96 -6.46
CA PRO A 140 13.60 -18.20 -5.67
C PRO A 140 13.24 -16.96 -4.86
N HIS A 141 12.04 -16.97 -4.28
CA HIS A 141 11.59 -15.89 -3.39
C HIS A 141 12.48 -15.81 -2.13
N LEU A 142 12.64 -14.61 -1.56
CA LEU A 142 13.36 -14.38 -0.30
C LEU A 142 12.59 -14.84 0.95
N LEU A 143 11.30 -15.08 0.80
CA LEU A 143 10.29 -15.19 1.85
C LEU A 143 9.38 -16.39 1.54
N PRO A 144 8.74 -17.00 2.53
CA PRO A 144 7.94 -18.21 2.35
C PRO A 144 6.66 -17.93 1.54
N VAL A 145 6.64 -18.41 0.29
CA VAL A 145 5.46 -18.33 -0.59
C VAL A 145 4.55 -19.50 -0.32
N ASP A 146 3.32 -19.21 0.10
CA ASP A 146 2.28 -20.23 0.27
C ASP A 146 1.70 -20.65 -1.09
N PRO A 147 1.87 -21.90 -1.53
CA PRO A 147 1.29 -22.36 -2.78
C PRO A 147 -0.18 -22.83 -2.64
N THR A 148 -0.77 -22.88 -1.44
CA THR A 148 -2.14 -23.40 -1.25
C THR A 148 -3.23 -22.33 -1.43
N VAL A 149 -2.88 -21.05 -1.33
CA VAL A 149 -3.80 -19.93 -1.59
C VAL A 149 -4.10 -19.80 -3.09
N HIS A 150 -5.08 -18.97 -3.46
CA HIS A 150 -5.24 -18.56 -4.85
C HIS A 150 -4.07 -17.66 -5.27
N TRP A 151 -3.26 -18.10 -6.25
CA TRP A 151 -2.03 -17.42 -6.62
C TRP A 151 -1.68 -17.58 -8.10
N ALA A 152 -0.61 -16.93 -8.54
CA ALA A 152 -0.09 -17.03 -9.91
C ALA A 152 0.11 -18.49 -10.39
N ASN A 153 0.47 -19.40 -9.50
CA ASN A 153 0.67 -20.83 -9.76
C ASN A 153 1.45 -21.19 -11.05
N PRO A 154 2.74 -20.78 -11.18
CA PRO A 154 3.55 -21.22 -12.32
C PRO A 154 3.63 -22.75 -12.52
N PRO A 155 3.76 -23.60 -11.47
CA PRO A 155 3.79 -25.06 -11.62
C PRO A 155 2.53 -25.68 -12.25
N GLY A 156 1.36 -25.05 -12.09
CA GLY A 156 0.10 -25.50 -12.68
C GLY A 156 0.08 -25.47 -14.22
N GLY A 157 1.12 -24.94 -14.85
CA GLY A 157 1.23 -24.84 -16.30
C GLY A 157 0.15 -23.94 -16.88
N ARG A 158 -0.10 -24.06 -18.18
CA ARG A 158 -1.01 -23.12 -18.88
C ARG A 158 -2.46 -23.23 -18.39
N GLU A 159 -2.88 -24.40 -17.95
CA GLU A 159 -4.26 -24.68 -17.56
C GLU A 159 -4.52 -24.44 -16.08
N GLY A 160 -3.55 -24.69 -15.19
CA GLY A 160 -3.69 -24.54 -13.74
C GLY A 160 -3.06 -23.27 -13.14
N ARG A 161 -2.44 -22.40 -13.95
CA ARG A 161 -1.99 -21.07 -13.49
C ARG A 161 -3.17 -20.21 -13.04
N ASP A 162 -2.89 -19.17 -12.25
CA ASP A 162 -3.90 -18.25 -11.71
C ASP A 162 -5.01 -19.01 -10.98
N GLY A 163 -4.60 -19.83 -10.00
CA GLY A 163 -5.50 -20.73 -9.29
C GLY A 163 -4.80 -21.37 -8.10
N HIS A 164 -5.52 -22.23 -7.38
CA HIS A 164 -4.95 -22.99 -6.26
C HIS A 164 -4.03 -24.11 -6.75
N SER A 165 -3.01 -24.44 -5.97
CA SER A 165 -2.23 -25.66 -6.23
C SER A 165 -3.03 -26.90 -5.84
N HIS A 166 -3.01 -27.92 -6.70
CA HIS A 166 -3.55 -29.23 -6.36
C HIS A 166 -2.49 -30.03 -5.59
N VAL A 167 -2.65 -30.12 -4.26
CA VAL A 167 -1.75 -30.84 -3.36
C VAL A 167 -2.52 -31.84 -2.49
N GLU A 168 -1.99 -33.04 -2.32
CA GLU A 168 -2.60 -34.10 -1.49
C GLU A 168 -2.11 -34.08 -0.04
N GLU A 169 -0.96 -33.45 0.21
CA GLU A 169 -0.32 -33.28 1.50
C GLU A 169 0.10 -31.82 1.67
N THR A 170 0.32 -31.39 2.92
CA THR A 170 0.78 -30.03 3.23
C THR A 170 2.12 -29.74 2.55
N PRO A 171 2.19 -28.80 1.59
CA PRO A 171 3.43 -28.48 0.90
C PRO A 171 4.32 -27.56 1.73
N GLY A 172 5.63 -27.59 1.45
CA GLY A 172 6.53 -26.51 1.87
C GLY A 172 6.37 -25.24 1.01
N PRO A 173 7.14 -24.17 1.30
CA PRO A 173 7.08 -22.94 0.53
C PRO A 173 7.49 -23.16 -0.93
N TYR A 174 6.89 -22.41 -1.85
CA TYR A 174 7.26 -22.45 -3.26
C TYR A 174 8.69 -21.91 -3.50
N LEU A 175 9.53 -22.72 -4.15
CA LEU A 175 10.96 -22.42 -4.42
C LEU A 175 11.27 -22.18 -5.90
N GLY A 176 10.25 -22.00 -6.74
CA GLY A 176 10.44 -21.79 -8.17
C GLY A 176 10.71 -20.33 -8.55
N PRO A 177 10.72 -20.01 -9.86
CA PRO A 177 10.87 -18.65 -10.36
C PRO A 177 9.72 -17.75 -9.91
N VAL A 178 10.06 -16.50 -9.61
CA VAL A 178 9.12 -15.52 -9.05
C VAL A 178 8.38 -14.75 -10.17
N PRO A 179 7.05 -14.84 -10.25
CA PRO A 179 6.25 -13.99 -11.12
C PRO A 179 6.20 -12.55 -10.60
N THR A 180 6.12 -11.58 -11.52
CA THR A 180 5.97 -10.16 -11.19
C THR A 180 4.99 -9.46 -12.14
N VAL A 181 4.28 -8.44 -11.64
CA VAL A 181 3.53 -7.46 -12.43
C VAL A 181 3.47 -6.15 -11.65
N VAL A 182 3.72 -5.01 -12.31
CA VAL A 182 3.80 -3.72 -11.62
C VAL A 182 2.49 -2.96 -11.75
N HIS A 183 1.94 -2.52 -10.64
CA HIS A 183 0.84 -1.56 -10.58
C HIS A 183 1.40 -0.16 -10.26
N VAL A 184 0.87 0.87 -10.92
CA VAL A 184 1.08 2.28 -10.52
C VAL A 184 -0.19 2.76 -9.86
N HIS A 185 -0.21 2.64 -8.54
CA HIS A 185 -1.33 2.95 -7.66
C HIS A 185 -1.81 4.37 -7.83
N GLY A 186 -3.11 4.49 -8.15
CA GLY A 186 -3.81 5.73 -8.40
C GLY A 186 -3.69 6.26 -9.84
N ALA A 187 -2.96 5.59 -10.74
CA ALA A 187 -2.87 6.01 -12.14
C ALA A 187 -4.16 5.70 -12.91
N GLU A 188 -4.73 6.73 -13.55
CA GLU A 188 -5.77 6.60 -14.58
C GLU A 188 -5.12 6.11 -15.89
N THR A 189 -5.02 4.79 -16.04
CA THR A 189 -4.37 4.10 -17.17
C THR A 189 -5.24 3.02 -17.81
N GLN A 190 -4.84 2.53 -18.99
CA GLN A 190 -5.54 1.46 -19.68
C GLN A 190 -5.25 0.10 -19.01
N GLN A 191 -6.19 -0.84 -19.07
CA GLN A 191 -6.11 -2.17 -18.44
C GLN A 191 -4.78 -2.91 -18.68
N GLU A 192 -4.21 -2.84 -19.89
CA GLU A 192 -2.97 -3.53 -20.23
C GLU A 192 -1.72 -2.92 -19.57
N SER A 193 -1.84 -1.72 -19.02
CA SER A 193 -0.78 -0.95 -18.35
C SER A 193 -1.07 -0.71 -16.88
N ASP A 194 -2.14 -1.31 -16.36
CA ASP A 194 -2.60 -1.12 -14.99
C ASP A 194 -1.87 -2.03 -14.00
N GLY A 195 -1.44 -3.21 -14.44
CA GLY A 195 -0.80 -4.18 -13.56
C GLY A 195 -1.78 -5.20 -12.95
N TYR A 196 -2.81 -5.58 -13.70
CA TYR A 196 -3.77 -6.62 -13.31
C TYR A 196 -3.08 -7.88 -12.79
N ALA A 197 -3.60 -8.45 -11.69
CA ALA A 197 -2.90 -9.46 -10.91
C ALA A 197 -2.54 -10.74 -11.71
N GLU A 198 -3.37 -11.12 -12.69
CA GLU A 198 -3.16 -12.26 -13.60
C GLU A 198 -2.40 -11.91 -14.90
N ALA A 199 -1.85 -10.71 -14.99
CA ALA A 199 -1.01 -10.27 -16.11
C ALA A 199 0.50 -10.44 -15.82
N TRP A 200 0.86 -11.22 -14.80
CA TRP A 200 2.24 -11.49 -14.40
C TRP A 200 3.06 -12.23 -15.45
N TYR A 201 4.38 -12.13 -15.31
CA TYR A 201 5.37 -12.82 -16.13
C TYR A 201 6.56 -13.27 -15.27
N LEU A 202 7.10 -14.46 -15.58
CA LEU A 202 8.34 -14.98 -14.99
C LEU A 202 9.56 -14.26 -15.55
N PRO A 203 10.72 -14.29 -14.86
CA PRO A 203 11.97 -13.83 -15.44
C PRO A 203 12.34 -14.61 -16.70
N ASP A 204 13.15 -14.01 -17.58
CA ASP A 204 13.74 -14.70 -18.73
C ASP A 204 14.96 -15.52 -18.29
N ALA A 205 14.72 -16.53 -17.45
CA ALA A 205 15.75 -17.43 -16.95
C ALA A 205 15.92 -18.69 -17.81
N SER A 206 17.13 -19.22 -17.84
CA SER A 206 17.51 -20.40 -18.64
C SER A 206 17.04 -21.73 -18.04
N ASP A 207 16.77 -21.79 -16.75
CA ASP A 207 16.49 -23.00 -15.97
C ASP A 207 15.07 -23.06 -15.40
N ILE A 208 14.15 -22.24 -15.93
CA ILE A 208 12.73 -22.35 -15.57
C ILE A 208 12.25 -23.78 -15.86
N PRO A 209 11.67 -24.50 -14.87
CA PRO A 209 11.34 -25.91 -15.01
C PRO A 209 10.38 -26.19 -16.18
N GLU A 210 10.48 -27.39 -16.73
CA GLU A 210 9.54 -27.86 -17.74
C GLU A 210 8.11 -27.89 -17.18
N GLY A 211 7.12 -27.57 -18.02
CA GLY A 211 5.71 -27.51 -17.62
C GLY A 211 5.27 -26.19 -16.99
N TYR A 212 6.19 -25.37 -16.46
CA TYR A 212 5.80 -24.12 -15.80
C TYR A 212 5.21 -23.10 -16.78
N ALA A 213 4.11 -22.45 -16.37
CA ALA A 213 3.58 -21.28 -17.07
C ALA A 213 4.58 -20.12 -16.98
N ARG A 214 4.85 -19.48 -18.12
CA ARG A 214 5.78 -18.32 -18.21
C ARG A 214 5.10 -16.99 -17.94
N ASN A 215 3.78 -16.96 -17.98
CA ASN A 215 2.96 -15.78 -17.75
C ASN A 215 1.55 -16.17 -17.34
N GLY A 216 0.89 -15.22 -16.67
CA GLY A 216 -0.50 -15.32 -16.27
C GLY A 216 -1.46 -15.25 -17.45
N THR A 217 -2.73 -15.46 -17.14
CA THR A 217 -3.83 -15.61 -18.09
C THR A 217 -4.03 -14.36 -18.92
N PHE A 218 -3.86 -13.18 -18.34
CA PHE A 218 -4.11 -11.90 -19.01
C PHE A 218 -2.89 -11.28 -19.69
N TYR A 219 -1.67 -11.79 -19.46
CA TYR A 219 -0.46 -11.24 -20.11
C TYR A 219 -0.56 -11.25 -21.64
N ARG A 220 -0.96 -12.38 -22.26
CA ARG A 220 -1.05 -12.47 -23.73
C ARG A 220 -2.22 -11.71 -24.32
N PRO A 221 -3.45 -11.77 -23.76
CA PRO A 221 -4.55 -10.89 -24.17
C PRO A 221 -4.18 -9.41 -24.12
N PHE A 222 -3.58 -8.94 -23.03
CA PHE A 222 -3.18 -7.54 -22.88
C PHE A 222 -2.04 -7.15 -23.80
N ARG A 223 -1.05 -8.02 -23.99
CA ARG A 223 -0.03 -7.83 -25.03
C ARG A 223 -0.68 -7.65 -26.41
N LYS A 224 -1.70 -8.44 -26.75
CA LYS A 224 -2.37 -8.37 -28.05
C LYS A 224 -3.22 -7.10 -28.22
N SER A 225 -3.88 -6.63 -27.16
CA SER A 225 -4.69 -5.40 -27.21
C SER A 225 -3.86 -4.12 -27.11
N SER A 226 -2.69 -4.20 -26.50
CA SER A 226 -1.78 -3.06 -26.37
C SER A 226 -1.19 -2.65 -27.72
N SER A 227 -1.21 -1.35 -28.01
CA SER A 227 -0.43 -0.78 -29.13
C SER A 227 1.09 -0.94 -28.97
N LEU A 228 1.55 -1.31 -27.77
CA LEU A 228 2.95 -1.54 -27.42
C LEU A 228 3.29 -3.04 -27.29
N GLY A 229 2.36 -3.93 -27.63
CA GLY A 229 2.51 -5.37 -27.46
C GLY A 229 3.75 -5.97 -28.13
N ASP A 230 4.16 -5.43 -29.28
CA ASP A 230 5.36 -5.87 -29.98
C ASP A 230 6.66 -5.51 -29.25
N SER A 231 6.60 -4.55 -28.33
CA SER A 231 7.72 -4.19 -27.45
C SER A 231 7.79 -5.05 -26.19
N TRP A 232 6.81 -5.92 -25.95
CA TRP A 232 6.83 -6.88 -24.84
C TRP A 232 7.65 -8.10 -25.24
N SER A 233 8.43 -8.62 -24.29
CA SER A 233 9.31 -9.78 -24.46
C SER A 233 9.24 -10.70 -23.24
N ARG A 234 9.91 -11.86 -23.31
CA ARG A 234 10.07 -12.72 -22.12
C ARG A 234 10.66 -11.90 -20.98
N GLY A 235 10.15 -12.09 -19.76
CA GLY A 235 10.61 -11.35 -18.60
C GLY A 235 10.27 -9.86 -18.59
N SER A 236 9.41 -9.34 -19.48
CA SER A 236 9.06 -7.91 -19.43
C SER A 236 7.71 -7.56 -20.05
N ALA A 237 7.14 -6.44 -19.61
CA ALA A 237 6.00 -5.77 -20.23
C ALA A 237 6.27 -4.28 -20.40
N VAL A 238 5.66 -3.64 -21.39
CA VAL A 238 5.80 -2.20 -21.66
C VAL A 238 4.47 -1.51 -21.42
N PHE A 239 4.43 -0.67 -20.39
CA PHE A 239 3.25 0.05 -19.94
C PHE A 239 3.35 1.53 -20.34
N GLU A 240 2.22 2.18 -20.60
CA GLU A 240 2.16 3.60 -20.91
C GLU A 240 1.15 4.33 -20.02
N TYR A 241 1.63 5.36 -19.32
CA TYR A 241 0.85 6.21 -18.44
C TYR A 241 0.60 7.55 -19.14
N PRO A 242 -0.66 7.89 -19.46
CA PRO A 242 -0.99 9.10 -20.22
C PRO A 242 -0.86 10.38 -19.38
N ASN A 243 -0.88 10.25 -18.04
CA ASN A 243 -0.71 11.34 -17.08
C ASN A 243 -1.72 12.49 -17.27
N ARG A 244 -2.99 12.14 -17.49
CA ARG A 244 -4.06 13.12 -17.77
C ARG A 244 -4.91 13.50 -16.55
N GLN A 245 -4.75 12.77 -15.44
CA GLN A 245 -5.40 13.03 -14.16
C GLN A 245 -4.79 14.26 -13.43
N ARG A 246 -5.34 14.58 -12.25
CA ARG A 246 -4.85 15.64 -11.36
C ARG A 246 -3.41 15.38 -10.92
N ALA A 247 -2.63 16.44 -10.67
CA ALA A 247 -1.32 16.30 -10.03
C ALA A 247 -1.48 15.68 -8.64
N THR A 248 -0.65 14.68 -8.32
CA THR A 248 -0.77 13.93 -7.08
C THR A 248 0.45 13.04 -6.80
N THR A 249 0.47 12.45 -5.60
CA THR A 249 1.41 11.42 -5.15
C THR A 249 0.88 10.03 -5.50
N LEU A 250 1.39 9.48 -6.59
CA LEU A 250 1.21 8.07 -6.94
C LEU A 250 2.40 7.26 -6.42
N TRP A 251 2.26 5.95 -6.43
CA TRP A 251 3.37 5.04 -6.12
C TRP A 251 3.25 3.79 -6.98
N TYR A 252 4.35 3.07 -7.15
CA TYR A 252 4.40 1.84 -7.94
C TYR A 252 4.92 0.69 -7.10
N HIS A 253 4.31 -0.47 -7.27
CA HIS A 253 4.62 -1.68 -6.51
C HIS A 253 4.25 -2.94 -7.30
N ASP A 254 4.71 -4.09 -6.82
CA ASP A 254 4.26 -5.37 -7.39
C ASP A 254 2.80 -5.68 -7.02
N HIS A 255 2.07 -6.34 -7.91
CA HIS A 255 0.65 -6.64 -7.78
C HIS A 255 0.33 -8.10 -8.18
N THR A 256 1.29 -9.00 -8.03
CA THR A 256 1.17 -10.39 -8.49
C THR A 256 0.20 -11.21 -7.64
N LEU A 257 -0.73 -11.91 -8.32
CA LEU A 257 -1.75 -12.73 -7.67
C LEU A 257 -1.16 -13.69 -6.62
N GLY A 258 -1.68 -13.60 -5.39
CA GLY A 258 -1.26 -14.41 -4.24
C GLY A 258 0.15 -14.11 -3.69
N MET A 259 0.92 -13.19 -4.30
CA MET A 259 2.31 -12.88 -3.93
C MET A 259 2.57 -11.40 -3.62
N THR A 260 1.63 -10.49 -3.88
CA THR A 260 1.76 -9.04 -3.61
C THR A 260 2.35 -8.76 -2.23
N ARG A 261 1.79 -9.37 -1.16
CA ARG A 261 2.27 -9.17 0.22
C ARG A 261 3.76 -9.45 0.38
N LEU A 262 4.29 -10.46 -0.31
CA LEU A 262 5.67 -10.91 -0.18
C LEU A 262 6.61 -10.10 -1.08
N ASN A 263 6.18 -9.84 -2.32
CA ASN A 263 6.94 -9.06 -3.29
C ASN A 263 7.13 -7.60 -2.83
N VAL A 264 6.08 -6.98 -2.27
CA VAL A 264 6.16 -5.64 -1.67
C VAL A 264 7.02 -5.65 -0.40
N TYR A 265 6.85 -6.65 0.48
CA TYR A 265 7.65 -6.77 1.70
C TYR A 265 9.15 -6.91 1.42
N ALA A 266 9.50 -7.68 0.38
CA ALA A 266 10.87 -7.85 -0.11
C ALA A 266 11.50 -6.53 -0.59
N GLY A 267 10.71 -5.50 -0.91
CA GLY A 267 11.20 -4.14 -1.14
C GLY A 267 10.67 -3.44 -2.41
N LEU A 268 9.71 -4.03 -3.12
CA LEU A 268 9.19 -3.53 -4.40
C LEU A 268 8.15 -2.41 -4.23
N ALA A 269 8.61 -1.23 -3.83
CA ALA A 269 7.83 -0.01 -3.76
C ALA A 269 8.66 1.20 -4.23
N GLY A 270 8.03 2.19 -4.87
CA GLY A 270 8.66 3.47 -5.22
C GLY A 270 7.62 4.54 -5.57
N PHE A 271 8.00 5.81 -5.50
CA PHE A 271 7.07 6.91 -5.80
C PHE A 271 6.95 7.19 -7.29
N PHE A 272 5.76 7.59 -7.73
CA PHE A 272 5.50 8.19 -9.04
C PHE A 272 4.81 9.55 -8.79
N LEU A 273 5.54 10.65 -8.91
CA LEU A 273 5.01 11.98 -8.59
C LEU A 273 4.54 12.67 -9.88
N LEU A 274 3.23 12.89 -9.98
CA LEU A 274 2.63 13.60 -11.11
C LEU A 274 2.50 15.08 -10.79
N ARG A 275 3.15 15.93 -11.59
CA ARG A 275 3.26 17.37 -11.33
C ARG A 275 2.67 18.22 -12.47
N GLY A 276 2.29 19.44 -12.12
CA GLY A 276 1.81 20.48 -13.03
C GLY A 276 0.38 20.25 -13.52
N GLY A 277 -0.05 21.14 -14.42
CA GLY A 277 -1.44 21.20 -14.86
C GLY A 277 -2.29 22.09 -13.95
N PRO A 278 -3.57 22.30 -14.29
CA PRO A 278 -4.44 23.25 -13.59
C PRO A 278 -4.71 22.87 -12.13
N ASP A 279 -4.58 21.59 -11.79
CA ASP A 279 -4.80 21.07 -10.44
C ASP A 279 -3.53 21.09 -9.56
N ASP A 280 -2.45 21.74 -10.02
CA ASP A 280 -1.21 21.96 -9.25
C ASP A 280 -0.88 23.46 -9.06
N GLU A 281 -1.78 24.36 -9.49
CA GLU A 281 -1.60 25.81 -9.43
C GLU A 281 -2.02 26.37 -8.05
N VAL A 282 -1.06 26.47 -7.13
CA VAL A 282 -1.28 27.05 -5.79
C VAL A 282 -0.98 28.55 -5.79
N ASP A 283 -1.84 29.36 -5.16
CA ASP A 283 -1.52 30.75 -4.83
C ASP A 283 -0.67 30.76 -3.55
N GLY A 284 0.59 31.16 -3.70
CA GLY A 284 1.64 31.05 -2.68
C GLY A 284 2.81 30.20 -3.16
N VAL A 285 3.78 29.99 -2.27
CA VAL A 285 5.01 29.25 -2.58
C VAL A 285 5.06 28.00 -1.70
N LEU A 286 5.02 26.82 -2.32
CA LEU A 286 5.18 25.55 -1.61
C LEU A 286 6.66 25.32 -1.23
N PRO A 287 6.94 24.61 -0.11
CA PRO A 287 8.30 24.21 0.22
C PRO A 287 8.93 23.37 -0.91
N GLY A 288 10.16 23.72 -1.27
CA GLY A 288 10.96 23.04 -2.28
C GLY A 288 12.41 23.57 -2.25
N PRO A 289 13.34 22.95 -2.99
CA PRO A 289 13.08 22.02 -4.10
C PRO A 289 12.79 20.58 -3.67
N ALA A 290 12.15 19.83 -4.55
CA ALA A 290 12.09 18.36 -4.52
C ALA A 290 13.33 17.76 -5.20
N PRO A 291 13.71 16.50 -4.91
CA PRO A 291 14.76 15.80 -5.64
C PRO A 291 14.52 15.80 -7.15
N GLN A 292 15.53 16.19 -7.93
CA GLN A 292 15.46 16.19 -9.40
C GLN A 292 16.48 15.22 -10.03
N ARG A 293 16.22 14.89 -11.30
CA ARG A 293 17.07 13.97 -12.07
C ARG A 293 18.45 14.61 -12.30
N GLY A 294 19.51 13.87 -12.00
CA GLY A 294 20.89 14.31 -12.25
C GLY A 294 21.37 15.43 -11.34
N GLU A 295 20.69 15.67 -10.21
CA GLU A 295 21.16 16.61 -9.20
C GLU A 295 22.49 16.18 -8.58
N ALA A 296 23.26 17.18 -8.14
CA ALA A 296 24.49 16.95 -7.42
C ALA A 296 24.21 16.34 -6.04
N THR A 297 25.10 15.45 -5.59
CA THR A 297 25.07 14.92 -4.22
C THR A 297 25.13 16.07 -3.22
N GLY A 298 24.30 16.00 -2.17
CA GLY A 298 24.24 17.02 -1.12
C GLY A 298 23.36 18.23 -1.46
N THR A 299 22.58 18.19 -2.54
CA THR A 299 21.52 19.17 -2.78
C THR A 299 20.50 19.11 -1.64
N GLU A 300 20.15 20.25 -1.07
CA GLU A 300 19.12 20.34 -0.03
C GLU A 300 17.72 20.23 -0.63
N HIS A 301 16.86 19.44 0.01
CA HIS A 301 15.48 19.24 -0.42
C HIS A 301 14.52 19.64 0.69
N PHE A 302 13.47 20.36 0.33
CA PHE A 302 12.40 20.77 1.24
C PHE A 302 11.04 20.23 0.81
N GLU A 303 10.97 19.50 -0.31
CA GLU A 303 9.88 18.56 -0.62
C GLU A 303 10.48 17.14 -0.61
N ILE A 304 10.01 16.28 0.30
CA ILE A 304 10.61 14.97 0.55
C ILE A 304 9.53 13.88 0.46
N PRO A 305 9.67 12.88 -0.42
CA PRO A 305 8.84 11.69 -0.38
C PRO A 305 9.26 10.77 0.77
N ILE A 306 8.28 10.32 1.55
CA ILE A 306 8.45 9.55 2.78
C ILE A 306 7.54 8.33 2.71
N VAL A 307 8.12 7.16 2.47
CA VAL A 307 7.40 5.89 2.62
C VAL A 307 7.74 5.29 3.99
N ILE A 308 6.70 4.97 4.74
CA ILE A 308 6.78 4.35 6.05
C ILE A 308 6.34 2.89 5.90
N GLN A 309 7.13 1.96 6.43
CA GLN A 309 6.87 0.52 6.37
C GLN A 309 7.27 -0.11 7.69
N ASP A 310 6.67 -1.24 8.04
CA ASP A 310 7.09 -2.08 9.15
C ASP A 310 7.74 -3.38 8.65
N ARG A 311 8.78 -3.84 9.34
CA ARG A 311 9.55 -5.05 9.04
C ARG A 311 9.90 -5.79 10.33
N ALA A 312 10.34 -7.02 10.19
CA ALA A 312 11.02 -7.81 11.21
C ALA A 312 12.31 -8.39 10.60
N PHE A 313 13.32 -8.68 11.42
CA PHE A 313 14.64 -9.10 10.96
C PHE A 313 15.18 -10.26 11.78
N ASP A 314 16.01 -11.09 11.15
CA ASP A 314 16.85 -12.05 11.85
C ASP A 314 18.20 -11.45 12.27
N ASP A 315 18.90 -12.15 13.17
CA ASP A 315 20.20 -11.75 13.72
C ASP A 315 21.30 -11.57 12.65
N ASP A 316 21.19 -12.29 11.54
CA ASP A 316 22.02 -12.16 10.36
C ASP A 316 21.65 -10.95 9.46
N GLY A 317 20.63 -10.20 9.87
CA GLY A 317 20.11 -9.01 9.23
C GLY A 317 19.19 -9.26 8.03
N SER A 318 18.82 -10.52 7.75
CA SER A 318 17.84 -10.87 6.72
C SER A 318 16.41 -10.46 7.12
N LEU A 319 15.53 -10.31 6.13
CA LEU A 319 14.11 -10.01 6.37
C LEU A 319 13.43 -11.25 6.93
N TRP A 320 12.72 -11.10 8.04
CA TRP A 320 11.85 -12.13 8.59
C TRP A 320 10.41 -11.89 8.14
N TYR A 321 9.71 -12.98 7.77
CA TYR A 321 8.28 -13.00 7.50
C TYR A 321 7.73 -14.36 7.94
N PRO A 322 6.51 -14.44 8.51
CA PRO A 322 5.97 -15.70 9.02
C PRO A 322 6.00 -16.84 8.00
N GLU A 323 6.55 -17.97 8.40
CA GLU A 323 6.63 -19.20 7.59
C GLU A 323 5.53 -20.21 7.90
N SER A 324 4.68 -19.93 8.89
CA SER A 324 3.55 -20.75 9.24
C SER A 324 2.40 -19.93 9.80
N ARG A 325 1.21 -20.55 9.84
CA ARG A 325 0.01 -20.00 10.47
C ARG A 325 0.14 -19.83 12.00
N GLU A 326 1.09 -20.54 12.63
CA GLU A 326 1.30 -20.47 14.08
C GLU A 326 1.57 -19.05 14.59
N TYR A 327 2.15 -18.19 13.76
CA TYR A 327 2.39 -16.80 14.10
C TYR A 327 1.08 -16.07 14.47
N PHE A 328 0.03 -16.23 13.67
CA PHE A 328 -1.19 -15.45 13.82
C PHE A 328 -2.12 -15.99 14.91
N ASP A 329 -2.48 -17.27 14.85
CA ASP A 329 -3.46 -17.88 15.76
C ASP A 329 -2.91 -19.09 16.53
N GLY A 330 -1.62 -19.41 16.38
CA GLY A 330 -0.99 -20.54 17.05
C GLY A 330 -1.35 -21.91 16.47
N PHE A 331 -2.07 -21.96 15.34
CA PHE A 331 -2.42 -23.22 14.71
C PHE A 331 -1.24 -23.83 13.95
N ALA A 332 -0.71 -24.93 14.50
CA ALA A 332 0.44 -25.70 13.99
C ALA A 332 0.06 -26.82 13.00
N GLY A 333 -1.22 -26.89 12.62
CA GLY A 333 -1.77 -28.00 11.87
C GLY A 333 -2.41 -29.09 12.76
N PRO A 334 -2.76 -30.25 12.17
CA PRO A 334 -2.48 -30.63 10.78
C PRO A 334 -3.24 -29.77 9.76
N TYR A 335 -2.57 -29.35 8.68
CA TYR A 335 -3.17 -28.58 7.59
C TYR A 335 -3.82 -29.51 6.56
N ILE A 336 -3.36 -29.53 5.31
CA ILE A 336 -3.91 -30.42 4.26
C ILE A 336 -3.52 -31.88 4.54
N PRO A 337 -4.46 -32.85 4.47
CA PRO A 337 -5.85 -32.73 4.00
C PRO A 337 -6.90 -32.53 5.12
N HIS A 338 -6.47 -32.25 6.33
CA HIS A 338 -7.29 -32.26 7.55
C HIS A 338 -7.96 -30.92 7.87
N SER A 339 -7.49 -29.80 7.31
CA SER A 339 -8.10 -28.47 7.45
C SER A 339 -8.13 -27.70 6.14
N ASP A 340 -8.95 -26.64 6.11
CA ASP A 340 -9.03 -25.61 5.06
C ASP A 340 -8.15 -24.38 5.35
N ILE A 341 -7.40 -24.36 6.45
CA ILE A 341 -6.46 -23.30 6.78
C ILE A 341 -5.17 -23.45 5.97
N SER A 342 -4.76 -22.36 5.31
CA SER A 342 -3.49 -22.29 4.59
C SER A 342 -2.30 -22.41 5.55
N PRO A 343 -1.28 -23.23 5.24
CA PRO A 343 -0.21 -23.56 6.18
C PRO A 343 0.76 -22.42 6.45
N ILE A 344 0.97 -21.51 5.48
CA ILE A 344 2.00 -20.46 5.52
C ILE A 344 1.37 -19.06 5.56
N TRP A 345 0.28 -18.84 4.81
CA TRP A 345 -0.40 -17.55 4.77
C TRP A 345 -1.03 -17.17 6.11
N ASN A 346 -0.83 -15.91 6.49
CA ASN A 346 -1.42 -15.30 7.67
C ASN A 346 -2.33 -14.14 7.22
N PRO A 347 -3.47 -13.89 7.89
CA PRO A 347 -4.41 -12.84 7.50
C PRO A 347 -3.77 -11.45 7.54
N GLU A 348 -2.94 -11.21 8.55
CA GLU A 348 -2.22 -9.96 8.72
C GLU A 348 -0.81 -10.21 9.29
N PHE A 349 0.06 -9.22 9.11
CA PHE A 349 1.41 -9.21 9.66
C PHE A 349 1.77 -7.82 10.20
N PHE A 350 2.40 -7.80 11.37
CA PHE A 350 2.82 -6.59 12.08
C PHE A 350 4.28 -6.77 12.48
N GLY A 351 5.17 -6.05 11.80
CA GLY A 351 6.60 -6.03 12.14
C GLY A 351 6.86 -5.18 13.38
N ASP A 352 7.91 -5.50 14.13
CA ASP A 352 8.37 -4.77 15.31
C ASP A 352 9.39 -3.66 15.01
N VAL A 353 9.77 -3.49 13.74
CA VAL A 353 10.75 -2.49 13.31
C VAL A 353 10.15 -1.52 12.30
N MET A 354 10.10 -0.24 12.66
CA MET A 354 9.69 0.80 11.71
C MET A 354 10.83 1.20 10.78
N MET A 355 10.50 1.32 9.51
CA MET A 355 11.40 1.69 8.43
C MET A 355 10.84 2.91 7.70
N VAL A 356 11.70 3.89 7.44
CA VAL A 356 11.38 5.06 6.62
C VAL A 356 12.41 5.18 5.50
N ASN A 357 11.92 5.21 4.26
CA ASN A 357 12.76 5.24 3.05
C ASN A 357 13.91 4.21 3.08
N GLY A 358 13.64 2.98 3.54
CA GLY A 358 14.61 1.89 3.46
C GLY A 358 15.64 1.84 4.58
N ARG A 359 15.45 2.63 5.65
CA ARG A 359 16.28 2.67 6.86
C ARG A 359 15.42 2.51 8.10
N THR A 360 15.89 1.76 9.09
CA THR A 360 15.19 1.61 10.37
C THR A 360 15.37 2.86 11.22
N TRP A 361 14.26 3.43 11.72
CA TRP A 361 14.21 4.65 12.55
C TRP A 361 15.25 5.71 12.18
N PRO A 362 15.24 6.27 10.97
CA PRO A 362 16.26 7.24 10.58
C PRO A 362 16.08 8.58 11.29
N TYR A 363 17.10 9.43 11.21
CA TYR A 363 16.98 10.85 11.55
C TYR A 363 17.08 11.74 10.31
N LEU A 364 16.45 12.91 10.34
CA LEU A 364 16.60 13.96 9.33
C LEU A 364 17.08 15.25 10.01
N GLU A 365 18.26 15.75 9.62
CA GLU A 365 18.67 17.12 9.96
C GLU A 365 17.78 18.12 9.23
N THR A 366 17.07 18.92 10.00
CA THR A 366 15.95 19.74 9.53
C THR A 366 16.21 21.19 9.89
N GLN A 367 16.40 22.04 8.90
CA GLN A 367 16.50 23.49 9.11
C GLN A 367 15.22 24.06 9.75
N GLN A 368 15.35 25.14 10.54
CA GLN A 368 14.22 25.93 11.06
C GLN A 368 13.43 26.63 9.95
N ARG A 369 12.61 25.87 9.22
CA ARG A 369 11.79 26.31 8.09
C ARG A 369 10.69 25.29 7.79
N ARG A 370 9.87 25.55 6.77
CA ARG A 370 8.82 24.62 6.33
C ARG A 370 9.36 23.54 5.40
N TYR A 371 8.86 22.33 5.58
CA TYR A 371 9.09 21.16 4.71
C TYR A 371 7.76 20.62 4.23
N ARG A 372 7.70 20.22 2.96
CA ARG A 372 6.60 19.46 2.36
C ARG A 372 6.97 17.98 2.35
N LEU A 373 6.18 17.14 3.01
CA LEU A 373 6.40 15.71 3.07
C LEU A 373 5.29 15.00 2.28
N ARG A 374 5.67 14.12 1.35
CA ARG A 374 4.73 13.22 0.64
C ARG A 374 4.72 11.89 1.37
N LEU A 375 3.80 11.75 2.32
CA LEU A 375 3.68 10.56 3.15
C LEU A 375 2.96 9.44 2.38
N LEU A 376 3.48 8.22 2.52
CA LEU A 376 2.87 6.98 2.06
C LEU A 376 2.93 5.96 3.20
N ASN A 377 1.78 5.39 3.54
CA ASN A 377 1.76 4.14 4.32
C ASN A 377 2.03 2.96 3.35
N GLY A 378 3.26 2.45 3.38
CA GLY A 378 3.71 1.29 2.61
C GLY A 378 3.87 0.03 3.45
N CYS A 379 3.22 -0.03 4.62
CA CYS A 379 3.08 -1.24 5.44
C CYS A 379 2.16 -2.25 4.75
N ASN A 380 2.28 -3.53 5.10
CA ASN A 380 1.39 -4.57 4.57
C ASN A 380 0.00 -4.49 5.21
N SER A 381 -0.06 -4.44 6.55
CA SER A 381 -1.33 -4.45 7.31
C SER A 381 -1.46 -3.27 8.28
N ARG A 382 -0.34 -2.75 8.79
CA ARG A 382 -0.31 -1.73 9.83
C ARG A 382 -0.90 -0.40 9.39
N PHE A 383 -1.91 0.06 10.12
CA PHE A 383 -2.37 1.44 10.09
C PHE A 383 -1.36 2.34 10.80
N LEU A 384 -1.27 3.60 10.37
CA LEU A 384 -0.42 4.60 10.98
C LEU A 384 -1.28 5.76 11.49
N MET A 385 -1.12 6.13 12.76
CA MET A 385 -1.69 7.35 13.30
C MET A 385 -0.55 8.29 13.71
N LEU A 386 -0.13 9.14 12.78
CA LEU A 386 1.08 9.93 12.87
C LEU A 386 0.87 11.19 13.71
N LYS A 387 1.79 11.45 14.64
CA LYS A 387 1.77 12.60 15.55
C LYS A 387 3.19 12.99 15.96
N PHE A 388 3.49 14.28 16.10
CA PHE A 388 4.73 14.71 16.74
C PHE A 388 4.62 14.61 18.28
N ASP A 389 5.71 14.16 18.91
CA ASP A 389 5.83 14.03 20.37
C ASP A 389 5.51 15.32 21.14
N ASN A 390 5.77 16.49 20.54
CA ASN A 390 5.47 17.81 21.10
C ASN A 390 4.17 18.46 20.59
N ASP A 391 3.29 17.70 19.93
CA ASP A 391 2.05 18.19 19.30
C ASP A 391 2.26 19.21 18.17
N LEU A 392 3.46 19.26 17.54
CA LEU A 392 3.68 20.08 16.35
C LEU A 392 2.65 19.69 15.26
N PRO A 393 1.90 20.67 14.71
CA PRO A 393 0.82 20.38 13.80
C PRO A 393 1.33 19.98 12.40
N LEU A 394 0.57 19.10 11.77
CA LEU A 394 0.64 18.73 10.37
C LEU A 394 -0.35 19.59 9.58
N TRP A 395 0.11 20.27 8.54
CA TRP A 395 -0.76 20.97 7.59
C TRP A 395 -1.01 20.10 6.37
N ILE A 396 -2.12 19.39 6.34
CA ILE A 396 -2.51 18.52 5.24
C ILE A 396 -2.98 19.38 4.06
N LEU A 397 -2.29 19.26 2.95
CA LEU A 397 -2.60 19.94 1.70
C LEU A 397 -3.39 19.06 0.75
N GLY A 398 -3.20 17.74 0.79
CA GLY A 398 -3.72 16.83 -0.22
C GLY A 398 -3.74 15.37 0.23
N THR A 399 -4.51 14.57 -0.49
CA THR A 399 -4.63 13.11 -0.35
C THR A 399 -4.22 12.42 -1.65
N GLU A 400 -4.65 11.18 -1.87
CA GLU A 400 -4.31 10.36 -3.04
C GLU A 400 -4.67 11.03 -4.38
N GLY A 401 -5.74 11.84 -4.42
CA GLY A 401 -6.23 12.55 -5.59
C GLY A 401 -5.73 13.99 -5.77
N GLY A 402 -4.68 14.37 -5.05
CA GLY A 402 -4.06 15.69 -5.10
C GLY A 402 -4.57 16.62 -4.00
N PHE A 403 -4.50 17.93 -4.24
CA PHE A 403 -4.85 18.92 -3.22
C PHE A 403 -6.29 18.81 -2.72
N LEU A 404 -6.47 19.07 -1.42
CA LEU A 404 -7.72 19.34 -0.71
C LEU A 404 -8.29 20.71 -1.13
N PRO A 405 -9.57 21.01 -0.83
CA PRO A 405 -10.15 22.32 -1.11
C PRO A 405 -9.46 23.48 -0.39
N GLN A 406 -8.84 23.20 0.76
CA GLN A 406 -8.06 24.14 1.55
C GLN A 406 -7.08 23.37 2.46
N PRO A 407 -5.98 24.00 2.91
CA PRO A 407 -5.08 23.42 3.89
C PRO A 407 -5.81 23.09 5.20
N LEU A 408 -5.56 21.90 5.75
CA LEU A 408 -6.15 21.43 6.99
C LEU A 408 -5.08 21.23 8.05
N GLN A 409 -5.19 21.94 9.17
CA GLN A 409 -4.29 21.76 10.30
C GLN A 409 -4.79 20.65 11.22
N GLN A 410 -3.94 19.66 11.50
CA GLN A 410 -4.22 18.57 12.44
C GLN A 410 -3.01 18.29 13.32
N THR A 411 -3.24 17.77 14.53
CA THR A 411 -2.15 17.24 15.38
C THR A 411 -1.93 15.75 15.18
N ARG A 412 -2.88 15.05 14.56
CA ARG A 412 -2.80 13.62 14.23
C ARG A 412 -3.29 13.36 12.82
N LEU A 413 -2.68 12.41 12.13
CA LEU A 413 -3.08 11.98 10.80
C LEU A 413 -3.15 10.45 10.74
N LEU A 414 -4.33 9.91 10.46
CA LEU A 414 -4.53 8.49 10.19
C LEU A 414 -4.23 8.18 8.72
N LEU A 415 -3.49 7.10 8.47
CA LEU A 415 -3.22 6.53 7.15
C LEU A 415 -3.37 5.01 7.21
N GLY A 416 -4.33 4.45 6.48
CA GLY A 416 -4.38 3.03 6.17
C GLY A 416 -3.32 2.63 5.13
N PRO A 417 -3.00 1.34 5.00
CA PRO A 417 -2.14 0.84 3.92
C PRO A 417 -2.52 1.42 2.55
N ALA A 418 -1.51 1.83 1.78
CA ALA A 418 -1.61 2.50 0.48
C ALA A 418 -2.21 3.92 0.46
N GLU A 419 -2.67 4.47 1.59
CA GLU A 419 -3.07 5.88 1.67
C GLU A 419 -1.85 6.82 1.60
N ARG A 420 -2.07 8.01 1.02
CA ARG A 420 -1.05 9.06 0.87
C ARG A 420 -1.56 10.39 1.38
N ALA A 421 -0.66 11.16 1.97
CA ALA A 421 -0.92 12.53 2.36
C ALA A 421 0.21 13.46 1.93
N ASP A 422 -0.16 14.62 1.41
CA ASP A 422 0.75 15.72 1.14
C ASP A 422 0.65 16.72 2.29
N VAL A 423 1.71 16.85 3.09
CA VAL A 423 1.69 17.65 4.33
C VAL A 423 2.80 18.69 4.34
N ILE A 424 2.54 19.86 4.92
CA ILE A 424 3.60 20.78 5.36
C ILE A 424 3.79 20.65 6.86
N VAL A 425 5.05 20.59 7.28
CA VAL A 425 5.46 20.75 8.68
C VAL A 425 6.25 22.03 8.81
N ASP A 426 5.87 22.91 9.74
CA ASP A 426 6.51 24.20 9.96
C ASP A 426 7.46 24.14 11.18
N PHE A 427 8.76 24.01 10.91
CA PHE A 427 9.80 23.99 11.96
C PHE A 427 10.36 25.38 12.29
N THR A 428 9.83 26.46 11.69
CA THR A 428 10.40 27.82 11.79
C THR A 428 10.57 28.28 13.23
N ASN A 429 9.60 27.95 14.10
CA ASN A 429 9.60 28.36 15.50
C ASN A 429 10.03 27.25 16.47
N VAL A 430 10.51 26.11 15.97
CA VAL A 430 11.05 25.04 16.81
C VAL A 430 12.50 25.38 17.16
N PRO A 431 12.92 25.40 18.44
CA PRO A 431 14.28 25.81 18.82
C PRO A 431 15.37 24.94 18.16
N VAL A 432 16.48 25.57 17.75
CA VAL A 432 17.69 24.86 17.30
C VAL A 432 18.18 23.91 18.40
N GLY A 433 18.57 22.70 18.02
CA GLY A 433 19.00 21.64 18.92
C GLY A 433 17.85 20.80 19.49
N THR A 434 16.60 21.12 19.15
CA THR A 434 15.46 20.24 19.45
C THR A 434 15.56 18.97 18.62
N GLU A 435 15.30 17.83 19.26
CA GLU A 435 15.05 16.56 18.61
C GLU A 435 13.56 16.25 18.73
N LEU A 436 12.86 16.11 17.61
CA LEU A 436 11.42 15.80 17.57
C LEU A 436 11.21 14.41 17.00
N ILE A 437 10.35 13.63 17.63
CA ILE A 437 9.99 12.30 17.15
C ILE A 437 8.63 12.35 16.47
N LEU A 438 8.57 11.85 15.24
CA LEU A 438 7.30 11.45 14.62
C LEU A 438 6.93 10.08 15.17
N GLN A 439 5.79 10.01 15.85
CA GLN A 439 5.27 8.83 16.51
C GLN A 439 4.16 8.19 15.68
N ASN A 440 3.93 6.90 15.90
CA ASN A 440 2.75 6.17 15.47
C ASN A 440 1.90 5.82 16.71
N LEU A 441 0.64 6.22 16.72
CA LEU A 441 -0.30 5.91 17.79
C LEU A 441 -1.29 4.81 17.44
N ALA A 442 -1.33 4.34 16.19
CA ALA A 442 -2.17 3.21 15.79
C ALA A 442 -1.62 1.91 16.42
N PRO A 443 -2.44 0.86 16.61
CA PRO A 443 -2.04 -0.31 17.37
C PRO A 443 -1.07 -1.23 16.60
N ASP A 444 -0.45 -2.16 17.35
CA ASP A 444 0.29 -3.32 16.83
C ASP A 444 -0.64 -4.52 16.56
N GLU A 445 -1.87 -4.26 16.11
CA GLU A 445 -2.91 -5.26 15.92
C GLU A 445 -3.92 -4.84 14.82
N PRO A 446 -4.81 -5.73 14.36
CA PRO A 446 -5.87 -5.38 13.40
C PRO A 446 -6.60 -4.11 13.82
N PHE A 447 -6.66 -3.12 12.93
CA PHE A 447 -7.22 -1.81 13.28
C PHE A 447 -8.75 -1.83 13.27
N GLY A 448 -9.41 -1.34 14.32
CA GLY A 448 -10.89 -1.27 14.39
C GLY A 448 -11.50 0.10 14.21
N GLY A 449 -10.68 1.15 14.06
CA GLY A 449 -11.09 2.51 14.38
C GLY A 449 -11.01 2.81 15.89
N GLY A 450 -11.46 4.01 16.26
CA GLY A 450 -11.46 4.47 17.66
C GLY A 450 -10.26 5.32 18.06
N GLU A 451 -10.18 5.63 19.35
CA GLU A 451 -9.17 6.49 19.96
C GLU A 451 -8.06 5.68 20.66
N PRO A 452 -6.77 5.98 20.41
CA PRO A 452 -5.66 5.35 21.10
C PRO A 452 -5.73 5.53 22.62
N GLY A 453 -5.46 4.45 23.37
CA GLY A 453 -5.53 4.41 24.84
C GLY A 453 -6.96 4.37 25.41
N VAL A 454 -7.98 4.33 24.54
CA VAL A 454 -9.38 4.15 24.91
C VAL A 454 -9.94 2.88 24.29
N ASP A 455 -9.88 2.78 22.96
CA ASP A 455 -10.46 1.67 22.21
C ASP A 455 -9.42 0.58 21.89
N PHE A 456 -8.14 0.94 21.83
CA PHE A 456 -7.02 0.03 21.63
C PHE A 456 -5.75 0.55 22.33
N GLU A 457 -4.81 -0.34 22.61
CA GLU A 457 -3.47 0.05 23.09
C GLU A 457 -2.65 0.64 21.93
N PRO A 458 -2.04 1.82 22.09
CA PRO A 458 -1.15 2.38 21.06
C PRO A 458 0.03 1.45 20.79
N ALA A 459 0.65 1.59 19.61
CA ALA A 459 1.88 0.89 19.26
C ALA A 459 2.98 1.07 20.34
N ASP A 460 3.82 0.03 20.48
CA ASP A 460 4.86 -0.03 21.50
C ASP A 460 5.75 1.23 21.47
N PRO A 461 5.73 2.06 22.52
CA PRO A 461 6.47 3.32 22.54
C PRO A 461 7.98 3.14 22.44
N GLU A 462 8.52 1.96 22.73
CA GLU A 462 9.96 1.66 22.62
C GLU A 462 10.37 1.16 21.23
N THR A 463 9.42 0.86 20.34
CA THR A 463 9.70 0.34 18.99
C THR A 463 8.79 0.95 17.92
N THR A 464 7.63 0.33 17.65
CA THR A 464 6.72 0.66 16.55
C THR A 464 5.93 1.95 16.75
N GLY A 465 5.87 2.46 17.98
CA GLY A 465 5.37 3.77 18.34
C GLY A 465 6.30 4.92 17.91
N GLN A 466 7.53 4.61 17.49
CA GLN A 466 8.50 5.57 16.97
C GLN A 466 8.71 5.37 15.46
N VAL A 467 8.64 6.43 14.65
CA VAL A 467 8.78 6.34 13.19
C VAL A 467 10.13 6.88 12.73
N MET A 468 10.43 8.14 13.01
CA MET A 468 11.70 8.79 12.69
C MET A 468 11.93 10.04 13.55
N GLN A 469 13.17 10.52 13.60
CA GLN A 469 13.57 11.72 14.35
C GLN A 469 13.90 12.89 13.42
N PHE A 470 13.48 14.10 13.79
CA PHE A 470 13.85 15.35 13.14
C PHE A 470 14.80 16.11 14.07
N ARG A 471 15.99 16.48 13.58
CA ARG A 471 17.02 17.21 14.35
C ARG A 471 17.08 18.65 13.88
N ILE A 472 16.62 19.57 14.71
CA ILE A 472 16.43 20.97 14.29
C ILE A 472 17.77 21.71 14.28
N VAL A 473 18.15 22.22 13.11
CA VAL A 473 19.36 23.03 12.90
C VAL A 473 19.01 24.44 12.43
N SER A 474 19.95 25.38 12.58
CA SER A 474 19.77 26.74 12.07
C SER A 474 19.51 26.74 10.56
N SER A 475 18.56 27.55 10.10
CA SER A 475 18.32 27.71 8.67
C SER A 475 19.54 28.36 7.99
N SER A 476 20.00 27.78 6.88
CA SER A 476 21.11 28.30 6.08
C SER A 476 20.68 29.45 5.18
N THR A 477 19.39 29.52 4.87
CA THR A 477 18.77 30.48 3.94
C THR A 477 17.42 30.97 4.48
N VAL A 478 16.93 32.08 3.92
CA VAL A 478 15.56 32.53 4.18
C VAL A 478 14.61 31.54 3.49
N ASP A 479 13.59 31.08 4.21
CA ASP A 479 12.55 30.22 3.65
C ASP A 479 11.57 31.04 2.82
N PRO A 480 11.55 30.86 1.48
CA PRO A 480 10.68 31.64 0.60
C PRO A 480 9.24 31.13 0.56
N SER A 481 8.94 29.99 1.20
CA SER A 481 7.61 29.41 1.16
C SER A 481 6.57 30.28 1.87
N SER A 482 5.30 30.12 1.52
CA SER A 482 4.17 30.78 2.19
C SER A 482 3.77 30.01 3.45
N HIS A 483 3.21 30.70 4.45
CA HIS A 483 2.70 29.99 5.63
C HIS A 483 1.57 29.07 5.17
N PRO A 484 1.45 27.83 5.67
CA PRO A 484 0.51 26.87 5.08
C PRO A 484 -0.94 27.35 5.14
N GLY A 485 -1.33 28.07 6.19
CA GLY A 485 -2.67 28.66 6.32
C GLY A 485 -2.99 29.80 5.34
N ASP A 486 -1.98 30.34 4.64
CA ASP A 486 -2.15 31.40 3.64
C ASP A 486 -2.20 30.85 2.21
N LEU A 487 -2.00 29.54 2.02
CA LEU A 487 -2.04 28.91 0.70
C LEU A 487 -3.49 28.82 0.19
N VAL A 488 -3.71 29.23 -1.05
CA VAL A 488 -4.97 28.95 -1.76
C VAL A 488 -4.73 27.77 -2.70
N LEU A 489 -5.39 26.65 -2.40
CA LEU A 489 -5.28 25.43 -3.18
C LEU A 489 -6.23 25.44 -4.38
N PRO A 490 -5.91 24.72 -5.47
CA PRO A 490 -6.80 24.58 -6.62
C PRO A 490 -8.19 24.09 -6.24
N ALA A 491 -9.21 24.66 -6.86
CA ALA A 491 -10.58 24.21 -6.68
C ALA A 491 -10.73 22.73 -7.08
N ILE A 492 -11.52 21.99 -6.32
CA ILE A 492 -11.88 20.61 -6.63
C ILE A 492 -13.26 20.60 -7.29
N GLY A 493 -13.36 19.95 -8.45
CA GLY A 493 -14.65 19.75 -9.12
C GLY A 493 -15.58 18.84 -8.30
N ALA A 494 -16.87 19.13 -8.33
CA ALA A 494 -17.89 18.23 -7.81
C ALA A 494 -17.93 16.93 -8.63
N ILE A 495 -18.23 15.81 -7.96
CA ILE A 495 -18.67 14.60 -8.67
C ILE A 495 -20.17 14.76 -8.97
N PRO A 496 -20.64 14.42 -10.19
CA PRO A 496 -22.06 14.40 -10.51
C PRO A 496 -22.88 13.53 -9.55
N GLU A 497 -24.20 13.70 -9.53
CA GLU A 497 -25.07 12.72 -8.87
C GLU A 497 -24.90 11.33 -9.50
N PRO A 498 -24.98 10.25 -8.71
CA PRO A 498 -24.76 8.91 -9.21
C PRO A 498 -25.90 8.49 -10.14
N ASP A 499 -25.53 7.90 -11.29
CA ASP A 499 -26.43 7.21 -12.20
C ASP A 499 -26.90 5.86 -11.63
N ASN A 500 -26.10 5.29 -10.73
CA ASN A 500 -26.34 3.98 -10.11
C ASN A 500 -25.79 3.95 -8.67
N VAL A 501 -26.44 3.16 -7.80
CA VAL A 501 -25.94 2.81 -6.47
C VAL A 501 -25.58 1.32 -6.48
N ARG A 502 -24.42 0.98 -5.93
CA ARG A 502 -23.91 -0.38 -5.90
C ARG A 502 -23.56 -0.79 -4.49
N ASP A 503 -24.20 -1.84 -4.01
CA ASP A 503 -23.85 -2.46 -2.74
C ASP A 503 -22.77 -3.52 -2.93
N VAL A 504 -21.70 -3.38 -2.16
CA VAL A 504 -20.61 -4.36 -2.08
C VAL A 504 -20.34 -4.69 -0.62
N ALA A 505 -19.83 -5.89 -0.38
CA ALA A 505 -19.63 -6.42 0.96
C ALA A 505 -18.18 -6.81 1.19
N LEU A 506 -17.71 -6.59 2.42
CA LEU A 506 -16.48 -7.13 2.96
C LEU A 506 -16.84 -8.20 3.99
N ALA A 507 -16.30 -9.39 3.83
CA ALA A 507 -16.59 -10.52 4.70
C ALA A 507 -15.34 -11.39 4.92
N GLU A 508 -15.43 -12.26 5.92
CA GLU A 508 -14.40 -13.26 6.22
C GLU A 508 -15.00 -14.67 6.17
N GLU A 509 -14.21 -15.60 5.65
CA GLU A 509 -14.48 -17.03 5.68
C GLU A 509 -13.80 -17.62 6.92
N MET A 510 -14.57 -18.12 7.87
CA MET A 510 -14.05 -18.93 8.98
C MET A 510 -13.88 -20.38 8.53
N SER A 511 -12.95 -21.11 9.17
CA SER A 511 -12.77 -22.54 8.91
C SER A 511 -14.08 -23.31 9.06
N LYS A 512 -14.36 -24.19 8.10
CA LYS A 512 -15.53 -25.08 8.10
C LYS A 512 -15.36 -26.27 9.04
N VAL A 513 -14.14 -26.57 9.46
CA VAL A 513 -13.79 -27.79 10.18
C VAL A 513 -13.05 -27.54 11.50
N LEU A 514 -12.50 -26.34 11.71
CA LEU A 514 -11.82 -25.96 12.95
C LEU A 514 -12.56 -24.81 13.65
N PRO A 515 -12.95 -24.98 14.92
CA PRO A 515 -13.34 -23.85 15.75
C PRO A 515 -12.09 -23.07 16.21
N ASP A 516 -12.29 -21.81 16.61
CA ASP A 516 -11.31 -20.98 17.34
C ASP A 516 -9.97 -20.72 16.61
N VAL A 517 -9.95 -20.80 15.28
CA VAL A 517 -8.85 -20.31 14.42
C VAL A 517 -9.23 -18.97 13.78
N GLY A 518 -8.24 -18.21 13.33
CA GLY A 518 -8.48 -16.99 12.56
C GLY A 518 -9.17 -17.27 11.21
N PRO A 519 -9.52 -16.22 10.44
CA PRO A 519 -10.16 -16.40 9.15
C PRO A 519 -9.28 -17.24 8.21
N ALA A 520 -9.92 -18.15 7.49
CA ALA A 520 -9.31 -18.91 6.41
C ALA A 520 -9.04 -18.01 5.21
N GLU A 521 -9.95 -17.07 4.93
CA GLU A 521 -9.86 -16.12 3.83
C GLU A 521 -10.59 -14.80 4.17
N ALA A 522 -10.09 -13.69 3.63
CA ALA A 522 -10.82 -12.43 3.56
C ALA A 522 -11.36 -12.28 2.13
N VAL A 523 -12.64 -11.96 1.99
CA VAL A 523 -13.36 -12.03 0.71
C VAL A 523 -14.17 -10.76 0.46
N LEU A 524 -14.20 -10.37 -0.81
CA LEU A 524 -15.12 -9.35 -1.31
C LEU A 524 -16.44 -10.02 -1.72
N GLY A 525 -17.48 -9.22 -1.92
CA GLY A 525 -18.77 -9.75 -2.32
C GLY A 525 -19.82 -8.70 -2.59
N THR A 526 -21.06 -9.17 -2.71
CA THR A 526 -22.27 -8.37 -2.92
C THR A 526 -23.25 -8.58 -1.76
N LEU A 527 -24.43 -7.98 -1.83
CA LEU A 527 -25.53 -8.27 -0.90
C LEU A 527 -26.63 -9.11 -1.53
N ASP A 528 -27.28 -9.94 -0.72
CA ASP A 528 -28.53 -10.60 -1.08
C ASP A 528 -29.75 -9.68 -0.88
N GLU A 529 -30.96 -10.19 -1.16
CA GLU A 529 -32.22 -9.45 -1.00
C GLU A 529 -32.53 -9.04 0.45
N ASN A 530 -31.86 -9.65 1.44
CA ASN A 530 -32.00 -9.37 2.86
C ASN A 530 -30.87 -8.48 3.39
N GLY A 531 -29.97 -8.00 2.52
CA GLY A 531 -28.81 -7.18 2.90
C GLY A 531 -27.71 -7.99 3.59
N GLN A 532 -27.65 -9.31 3.41
CA GLN A 532 -26.59 -10.17 3.93
C GLN A 532 -25.47 -10.34 2.91
N PRO A 533 -24.20 -10.52 3.34
CA PRO A 533 -23.06 -10.64 2.44
C PRO A 533 -23.13 -11.96 1.64
N VAL A 534 -23.04 -11.83 0.31
CA VAL A 534 -22.80 -12.91 -0.64
C VAL A 534 -21.34 -12.86 -1.05
N ARG A 535 -20.55 -13.75 -0.48
CA ARG A 535 -19.10 -13.87 -0.70
C ARG A 535 -18.80 -14.28 -2.14
N GLN A 536 -17.71 -13.77 -2.68
CA GLN A 536 -17.23 -14.11 -4.01
C GLN A 536 -15.74 -14.42 -3.97
N ASP A 537 -15.39 -15.61 -4.44
CA ASP A 537 -14.00 -16.00 -4.67
C ASP A 537 -13.43 -15.23 -5.87
N TRP A 538 -12.10 -15.19 -5.96
CA TRP A 538 -11.42 -14.46 -7.04
C TRP A 538 -11.82 -14.93 -8.45
N ASP A 539 -12.08 -16.22 -8.65
CA ASP A 539 -12.49 -16.81 -9.93
C ASP A 539 -14.00 -16.78 -10.17
N HIS A 540 -14.78 -16.23 -9.25
CA HIS A 540 -16.20 -16.01 -9.45
C HIS A 540 -16.43 -15.08 -10.66
N PRO A 541 -17.51 -15.26 -11.45
CA PRO A 541 -17.87 -14.32 -12.51
C PRO A 541 -17.96 -12.89 -11.96
N ILE A 542 -17.31 -11.95 -12.64
CA ILE A 542 -17.32 -10.51 -12.30
C ILE A 542 -18.75 -10.02 -12.08
N THR A 543 -18.99 -9.22 -11.04
CA THR A 543 -20.29 -8.58 -10.75
C THR A 543 -20.28 -7.06 -10.92
N GLU A 544 -19.13 -6.41 -10.75
CA GLU A 544 -18.98 -4.95 -10.87
C GLU A 544 -18.80 -4.54 -12.33
N PHE A 545 -19.89 -4.15 -13.00
CA PHE A 545 -19.89 -3.65 -14.38
C PHE A 545 -20.33 -2.18 -14.48
N PRO A 546 -19.53 -1.22 -13.98
CA PRO A 546 -19.84 0.20 -14.17
C PRO A 546 -19.82 0.57 -15.65
N THR A 547 -20.75 1.43 -16.07
CA THR A 547 -20.83 1.90 -17.46
C THR A 547 -19.81 3.02 -17.70
N VAL A 548 -19.07 2.96 -18.82
CA VAL A 548 -18.11 4.02 -19.15
C VAL A 548 -18.82 5.37 -19.30
N GLY A 549 -18.36 6.36 -18.53
CA GLY A 549 -18.90 7.71 -18.45
C GLY A 549 -19.85 7.93 -17.27
N SER A 550 -20.39 6.85 -16.67
CA SER A 550 -21.31 6.94 -15.55
C SER A 550 -20.61 7.29 -14.26
N THR A 551 -21.37 7.88 -13.35
CA THR A 551 -21.02 8.05 -11.95
C THR A 551 -21.76 7.00 -11.16
N GLU A 552 -21.08 6.22 -10.32
CA GLU A 552 -21.74 5.32 -9.38
C GLU A 552 -21.41 5.72 -7.94
N ARG A 553 -22.38 5.52 -7.04
CA ARG A 553 -22.13 5.50 -5.61
C ARG A 553 -21.94 4.05 -5.19
N TRP A 554 -20.81 3.73 -4.60
CA TRP A 554 -20.57 2.42 -4.01
C TRP A 554 -20.80 2.51 -2.51
N GLU A 555 -21.62 1.59 -2.00
CA GLU A 555 -21.88 1.38 -0.58
C GLU A 555 -21.10 0.15 -0.15
N ILE A 556 -20.02 0.38 0.60
CA ILE A 556 -19.11 -0.68 1.06
C ILE A 556 -19.54 -1.09 2.46
N HIS A 557 -20.19 -2.24 2.57
CA HIS A 557 -20.70 -2.80 3.83
C HIS A 557 -19.63 -3.69 4.46
N ASN A 558 -19.11 -3.29 5.62
CA ASN A 558 -18.08 -4.07 6.30
C ASN A 558 -18.69 -4.95 7.40
N PHE A 559 -18.83 -6.25 7.14
CA PHE A 559 -19.34 -7.23 8.09
C PHE A 559 -18.25 -7.87 8.97
N THR A 560 -17.00 -7.49 8.77
CA THR A 560 -15.86 -8.01 9.51
C THR A 560 -15.67 -7.23 10.82
N VAL A 561 -14.73 -7.69 11.64
CA VAL A 561 -14.37 -7.04 12.92
C VAL A 561 -13.25 -6.00 12.76
N ASP A 562 -12.68 -5.85 11.57
CA ASP A 562 -11.51 -5.02 11.31
C ASP A 562 -11.78 -3.99 10.20
N ALA A 563 -10.98 -2.93 10.18
CA ALA A 563 -11.06 -1.88 9.19
C ALA A 563 -10.26 -2.26 7.93
N HIS A 564 -10.85 -2.03 6.76
CA HIS A 564 -10.23 -2.39 5.47
C HIS A 564 -9.90 -1.15 4.65
N PRO A 565 -8.65 -0.93 4.21
CA PRO A 565 -8.30 0.13 3.26
C PRO A 565 -8.67 -0.32 1.82
N ILE A 566 -9.90 -0.03 1.40
CA ILE A 566 -10.42 -0.45 0.09
C ILE A 566 -9.90 0.46 -1.03
N HIS A 567 -9.34 -0.13 -2.09
CA HIS A 567 -8.70 0.60 -3.19
C HIS A 567 -9.35 0.31 -4.54
N LEU A 568 -9.91 1.32 -5.20
CA LEU A 568 -10.49 1.18 -6.54
C LEU A 568 -9.52 1.62 -7.64
N HIS A 569 -9.22 0.75 -8.60
CA HIS A 569 -8.35 1.08 -9.74
C HIS A 569 -9.04 1.98 -10.79
N ALA A 570 -8.25 2.52 -11.71
CA ALA A 570 -8.66 3.29 -12.90
C ALA A 570 -9.38 4.64 -12.68
N THR A 571 -9.81 4.94 -11.46
CA THR A 571 -10.52 6.17 -11.13
C THR A 571 -10.13 6.65 -9.73
N GLN A 572 -10.44 7.91 -9.46
CA GLN A 572 -10.49 8.47 -8.12
C GLN A 572 -11.96 8.70 -7.73
N PHE A 573 -12.21 8.79 -6.43
CA PHE A 573 -13.54 8.94 -5.86
C PHE A 573 -13.57 9.99 -4.75
N ARG A 574 -14.77 10.40 -4.37
CA ARG A 574 -15.05 11.21 -3.18
C ARG A 574 -15.64 10.31 -2.11
N VAL A 575 -15.18 10.44 -0.87
CA VAL A 575 -15.90 9.90 0.28
C VAL A 575 -17.12 10.79 0.52
N VAL A 576 -18.30 10.17 0.60
CA VAL A 576 -19.58 10.89 0.72
C VAL A 576 -20.01 10.96 2.17
N GLU A 577 -20.03 9.82 2.85
CA GLU A 577 -20.42 9.68 4.25
C GLU A 577 -20.05 8.29 4.76
N ARG A 578 -20.22 8.08 6.06
CA ARG A 578 -20.21 6.77 6.70
C ARG A 578 -21.44 6.58 7.55
N GLN A 579 -21.90 5.35 7.73
CA GLN A 579 -23.06 5.05 8.55
C GLN A 579 -22.88 3.71 9.27
N PRO A 580 -22.87 3.69 10.62
CA PRO A 580 -23.00 2.42 11.35
C PRO A 580 -24.28 1.69 10.96
N PHE A 581 -24.23 0.36 10.83
CA PHE A 581 -25.42 -0.45 10.49
C PHE A 581 -26.60 -0.14 11.44
N GLU A 582 -26.29 0.05 12.73
CA GLU A 582 -27.22 0.51 13.75
C GLU A 582 -26.91 1.95 14.17
N GLY A 583 -27.05 2.91 13.25
CA GLY A 583 -26.76 4.31 13.56
C GLY A 583 -27.16 5.30 12.49
N THR A 584 -26.90 6.57 12.77
CA THR A 584 -27.11 7.67 11.83
C THR A 584 -25.86 7.91 11.01
N ALA A 585 -26.04 8.32 9.75
CA ALA A 585 -24.93 8.73 8.90
C ALA A 585 -24.14 9.90 9.51
N ARG A 586 -22.83 9.88 9.26
CA ARG A 586 -21.85 10.89 9.67
C ARG A 586 -21.03 11.34 8.45
N GLN A 587 -20.58 12.58 8.49
CA GLN A 587 -19.70 13.12 7.45
C GLN A 587 -18.37 12.37 7.42
N PRO A 588 -17.68 12.36 6.25
CA PRO A 588 -16.31 11.87 6.16
C PRO A 588 -15.37 12.63 7.10
N GLU A 589 -14.18 12.07 7.32
CA GLU A 589 -13.16 12.76 8.09
C GLU A 589 -12.70 14.02 7.35
N ALA A 590 -12.28 15.06 8.08
CA ALA A 590 -11.97 16.36 7.47
C ALA A 590 -10.84 16.27 6.42
N TRP A 591 -9.88 15.35 6.60
CA TRP A 591 -8.80 15.10 5.65
C TRP A 591 -9.24 14.32 4.41
N GLU A 592 -10.47 13.77 4.38
CA GLU A 592 -11.04 13.07 3.22
C GLU A 592 -11.87 13.99 2.32
N ALA A 593 -11.82 15.30 2.56
CA ALA A 593 -12.53 16.30 1.78
C ALA A 593 -11.98 16.50 0.34
N GLY A 594 -10.98 15.71 -0.07
CA GLY A 594 -10.38 15.68 -1.41
C GLY A 594 -10.85 14.50 -2.26
N PHE A 595 -10.14 14.23 -3.35
CA PHE A 595 -10.27 12.96 -4.08
C PHE A 595 -9.36 11.91 -3.42
N LYS A 596 -9.86 10.68 -3.33
CA LYS A 596 -9.15 9.51 -2.81
C LYS A 596 -9.19 8.40 -3.86
N ASP A 597 -8.30 7.43 -3.74
CA ASP A 597 -8.41 6.14 -4.45
C ASP A 597 -8.37 4.94 -3.49
N THR A 598 -7.98 5.17 -2.23
CA THR A 598 -8.05 4.21 -1.13
C THR A 598 -8.86 4.82 0.01
N VAL A 599 -9.75 4.06 0.65
CA VAL A 599 -10.60 4.53 1.76
C VAL A 599 -10.69 3.49 2.87
N VAL A 600 -10.63 3.96 4.12
CA VAL A 600 -10.86 3.10 5.28
C VAL A 600 -12.36 2.81 5.43
N ALA A 601 -12.73 1.55 5.27
CA ALA A 601 -14.04 0.99 5.58
C ALA A 601 -14.04 0.40 6.99
N TYR A 602 -14.65 1.08 7.94
CA TYR A 602 -14.68 0.68 9.36
C TYR A 602 -15.63 -0.49 9.61
N PRO A 603 -15.33 -1.36 10.59
CA PRO A 603 -16.16 -2.52 10.92
C PRO A 603 -17.56 -2.10 11.39
N GLY A 604 -18.59 -2.81 10.93
CA GLY A 604 -19.98 -2.53 11.30
C GLY A 604 -20.54 -1.24 10.70
N GLU A 605 -19.86 -0.65 9.71
CA GLU A 605 -20.30 0.55 9.00
C GLU A 605 -20.47 0.31 7.50
N ILE A 606 -21.29 1.17 6.88
CA ILE A 606 -21.37 1.40 5.44
C ILE A 606 -20.50 2.61 5.13
N THR A 607 -19.46 2.41 4.31
CA THR A 607 -18.65 3.51 3.77
C THR A 607 -19.11 3.83 2.36
N ARG A 608 -19.55 5.07 2.11
CA ARG A 608 -20.09 5.48 0.82
C ARG A 608 -19.07 6.30 0.04
N ILE A 609 -18.73 5.84 -1.15
CA ILE A 609 -17.88 6.57 -2.10
C ILE A 609 -18.65 6.88 -3.37
N SER A 610 -18.29 7.97 -4.05
CA SER A 610 -18.82 8.31 -5.37
C SER A 610 -17.68 8.38 -6.38
N ALA A 611 -17.78 7.63 -7.47
CA ALA A 611 -16.71 7.44 -8.45
C ALA A 611 -17.25 7.62 -9.88
N ARG A 612 -16.45 8.23 -10.76
CA ARG A 612 -16.81 8.39 -12.19
C ARG A 612 -15.92 7.55 -13.08
N PHE A 613 -16.49 6.51 -13.68
CA PHE A 613 -15.77 5.50 -14.44
C PHE A 613 -15.52 5.96 -15.88
N LYS A 614 -14.35 6.55 -16.13
CA LYS A 614 -14.00 7.16 -17.43
C LYS A 614 -13.28 6.23 -18.40
N ILE A 615 -12.76 5.10 -17.92
CA ILE A 615 -11.87 4.22 -18.67
C ILE A 615 -12.54 2.87 -18.88
N ALA A 616 -12.61 2.43 -20.14
CA ALA A 616 -13.09 1.11 -20.48
C ALA A 616 -11.97 0.07 -20.26
N GLY A 617 -12.29 -1.03 -19.58
CA GLY A 617 -11.34 -2.12 -19.41
C GLY A 617 -11.71 -3.04 -18.25
N ARG A 618 -10.82 -3.98 -18.00
CA ARG A 618 -10.83 -4.85 -16.82
C ARG A 618 -9.85 -4.30 -15.80
N PHE A 619 -10.37 -4.04 -14.60
CA PHE A 619 -9.66 -3.49 -13.45
C PHE A 619 -10.06 -4.28 -12.20
N VAL A 620 -9.48 -3.92 -11.05
CA VAL A 620 -9.74 -4.55 -9.74
C VAL A 620 -10.11 -3.48 -8.73
N TRP A 621 -10.65 -3.90 -7.59
CA TRP A 621 -10.99 -3.03 -6.47
C TRP A 621 -10.73 -3.72 -5.13
#